data_AF-A0A2T2YDX1-F1
#
_entry.id   AF-A0A2T2YDX1-F1
#
_cell.length_a   1.000
_cell.length_b   1.000
_cell.length_c   1.000
_cell.angle_alpha   90.00
_cell.angle_beta   90.00
_cell.angle_gamma   90.00
#
_symmetry.space_group_name_H-M   'P 1'
#
loop_
_entity.id
_entity.type
_entity.pdbx_description
1 polymer ?
#
loop_
_entity_poly.entity_id
_entity_poly.type
_entity_poly.pdbx_seq_one_letter_code
_entity_poly.pdbx_strand_id
1 'polypeptide(L)'
;MNKSLRYGFLILVIQLLSITVFAQKIAPNVKRILFLGNSITWAGIYVNDIEAYITAQDPNRQIEFINAGLSSETVSGLSEEGHAGGSFPRPDLHERLERVLAKTKPELVFACYGMNDGIYLPFDENRFAKFKEGINWLHQEVVKTGAKIIHLTPPDYDEQKGKSLGYTAVLDKYADWLLRQRSTSKWEVIDIHYPMQKYLRAHRAVDATFGLDGFALGQDGIHPSETGHWIMARQVLVYLGYKEVANSPGILPNLKHVPDASQYLKLVTERQNLMRDAWLTETKHKRPGLPLGLPLNEAQNKSEELRQQIQTQLQQKNR
;
A
#
# COMPACT_ATOMS: atom_id res chain seq x y z
N MET A 1 -24.98 64.76 -35.32
CA MET A 1 -23.77 64.01 -34.95
C MET A 1 -23.59 64.06 -33.43
N ASN A 2 -23.92 63.00 -32.70
CA ASN A 2 -22.99 62.35 -31.77
C ASN A 2 -23.68 61.20 -31.02
N LYS A 3 -22.97 60.08 -31.00
CA LYS A 3 -23.39 58.75 -30.56
C LYS A 3 -23.33 58.66 -29.04
N SER A 4 -24.41 58.25 -28.39
CA SER A 4 -24.40 57.82 -26.99
C SER A 4 -23.90 56.38 -26.92
N LEU A 5 -22.68 56.18 -26.40
CA LEU A 5 -22.03 54.89 -26.20
C LEU A 5 -22.64 54.22 -24.94
N ARG A 6 -23.41 53.14 -25.12
CA ARG A 6 -23.88 52.29 -24.02
C ARG A 6 -22.79 51.26 -23.70
N TYR A 7 -22.11 51.41 -22.56
CA TYR A 7 -21.25 50.38 -22.01
C TYR A 7 -22.12 49.30 -21.33
N GLY A 8 -22.26 48.15 -22.00
CA GLY A 8 -22.79 46.94 -21.37
C GLY A 8 -21.68 46.23 -20.61
N PHE A 9 -21.80 46.16 -19.28
CA PHE A 9 -20.90 45.39 -18.43
C PHE A 9 -21.30 43.91 -18.52
N LEU A 10 -20.49 43.09 -19.20
CA LEU A 10 -20.66 41.64 -19.23
C LEU A 10 -19.93 41.05 -18.02
N ILE A 11 -20.66 40.68 -16.97
CA ILE A 11 -20.09 39.94 -15.82
C ILE A 11 -19.95 38.48 -16.23
N LEU A 12 -18.70 38.06 -16.51
CA LEU A 12 -18.35 36.67 -16.74
C LEU A 12 -18.23 35.97 -15.36
N VAL A 13 -19.25 35.21 -14.97
CA VAL A 13 -19.20 34.37 -13.77
C VAL A 13 -18.37 33.12 -14.10
N ILE A 14 -17.10 33.12 -13.71
CA ILE A 14 -16.26 31.93 -13.71
C ILE A 14 -16.68 31.08 -12.51
N GLN A 15 -17.51 30.06 -12.74
CA GLN A 15 -17.75 29.03 -11.74
C GLN A 15 -16.51 28.17 -11.61
N LEU A 16 -15.71 28.43 -10.57
CA LEU A 16 -14.70 27.50 -10.07
C LEU A 16 -15.43 26.24 -9.59
N LEU A 17 -15.48 25.22 -10.45
CA LEU A 17 -15.81 23.85 -10.06
C LEU A 17 -14.70 23.36 -9.13
N SER A 18 -14.86 23.59 -7.82
CA SER A 18 -14.09 22.91 -6.80
C SER A 18 -14.41 21.43 -6.89
N ILE A 19 -13.50 20.64 -7.45
CA ILE A 19 -13.58 19.18 -7.37
C ILE A 19 -13.35 18.82 -5.90
N THR A 20 -14.43 18.73 -5.12
CA THR A 20 -14.38 18.17 -3.79
C THR A 20 -14.09 16.68 -3.92
N VAL A 21 -12.85 16.28 -3.67
CA VAL A 21 -12.50 14.87 -3.44
C VAL A 21 -13.17 14.48 -2.12
N PHE A 22 -14.31 13.82 -2.21
CA PHE A 22 -14.96 13.26 -1.02
C PHE A 22 -14.10 12.12 -0.51
N ALA A 23 -13.75 12.21 0.78
CA ALA A 23 -13.19 11.11 1.55
C ALA A 23 -14.05 9.84 1.35
N GLN A 24 -13.43 8.74 0.93
CA GLN A 24 -14.17 7.52 0.57
C GLN A 24 -14.11 6.53 1.71
N LYS A 25 -15.10 6.58 2.62
CA LYS A 25 -15.23 5.57 3.68
C LYS A 25 -15.36 4.17 3.06
N ILE A 26 -14.77 3.17 3.71
CA ILE A 26 -14.95 1.77 3.33
C ILE A 26 -16.45 1.44 3.35
N ALA A 27 -17.00 1.03 2.21
CA ALA A 27 -18.43 0.78 2.05
C ALA A 27 -18.93 -0.30 3.04
N PRO A 28 -20.15 -0.19 3.60
CA PRO A 28 -20.64 -1.10 4.65
C PRO A 28 -20.65 -2.59 4.28
N ASN A 29 -20.77 -2.89 2.99
CA ASN A 29 -20.79 -4.25 2.44
C ASN A 29 -19.39 -4.88 2.32
N VAL A 30 -18.31 -4.11 2.44
CA VAL A 30 -16.94 -4.66 2.42
C VAL A 30 -16.69 -5.41 3.73
N LYS A 31 -16.42 -6.71 3.60
CA LYS A 31 -16.06 -7.62 4.69
C LYS A 31 -14.63 -8.11 4.55
N ARG A 32 -14.08 -8.15 3.34
CA ARG A 32 -12.71 -8.57 3.07
C ARG A 32 -11.96 -7.55 2.23
N ILE A 33 -10.78 -7.18 2.72
CA ILE A 33 -9.84 -6.29 2.05
C ILE A 33 -8.56 -7.04 1.78
N LEU A 34 -8.22 -7.24 0.51
CA LEU A 34 -7.00 -7.93 0.09
C LEU A 34 -5.89 -6.91 -0.21
N PHE A 35 -4.68 -7.17 0.29
CA PHE A 35 -3.47 -6.44 -0.06
C PHE A 35 -2.59 -7.33 -0.93
N LEU A 36 -2.37 -6.91 -2.18
CA LEU A 36 -1.44 -7.52 -3.12
C LEU A 36 -0.20 -6.64 -3.27
N GLY A 37 0.96 -7.28 -3.37
CA GLY A 37 2.23 -6.59 -3.55
C GLY A 37 3.41 -7.52 -3.34
N ASN A 38 4.59 -6.94 -3.22
CA ASN A 38 5.85 -7.68 -3.13
C ASN A 38 6.33 -7.88 -1.67
N SER A 39 7.65 -7.87 -1.44
CA SER A 39 8.25 -8.02 -0.10
C SER A 39 7.85 -6.93 0.89
N ILE A 40 7.57 -5.71 0.44
CA ILE A 40 7.13 -4.62 1.32
C ILE A 40 5.72 -4.90 1.84
N THR A 41 4.84 -5.40 0.97
CA THR A 41 3.50 -5.88 1.38
C THR A 41 3.59 -7.15 2.22
N TRP A 42 4.46 -8.10 1.86
CA TRP A 42 4.69 -9.32 2.66
C TRP A 42 5.13 -8.98 4.10
N ALA A 43 6.07 -8.05 4.28
CA ALA A 43 6.49 -7.55 5.59
C ALA A 43 5.31 -6.90 6.35
N GLY A 44 4.47 -6.14 5.64
CA GLY A 44 3.10 -5.89 6.06
C GLY A 44 2.88 -4.86 7.17
N ILE A 45 3.91 -4.17 7.67
CA ILE A 45 3.73 -3.20 8.78
C ILE A 45 2.68 -2.14 8.44
N TYR A 46 2.64 -1.64 7.20
CA TYR A 46 1.61 -0.68 6.78
C TYR A 46 0.19 -1.29 6.76
N VAL A 47 0.07 -2.58 6.48
CA VAL A 47 -1.21 -3.31 6.52
C VAL A 47 -1.66 -3.47 7.97
N ASN A 48 -0.73 -3.81 8.87
CA ASN A 48 -0.98 -3.92 10.31
C ASN A 48 -1.43 -2.57 10.88
N ASP A 49 -0.78 -1.46 10.50
CA ASP A 49 -1.14 -0.11 10.94
C ASP A 49 -2.55 0.29 10.47
N ILE A 50 -2.90 -0.04 9.23
CA ILE A 50 -4.25 0.23 8.68
C ILE A 50 -5.30 -0.58 9.45
N GLU A 51 -5.08 -1.89 9.63
CA GLU A 51 -6.01 -2.75 10.39
C GLU A 51 -6.16 -2.25 11.84
N ALA A 52 -5.05 -2.02 12.52
CA ALA A 52 -5.02 -1.59 13.91
C ALA A 52 -5.79 -0.28 14.08
N TYR A 53 -5.55 0.68 13.20
CA TYR A 53 -6.27 1.95 13.25
C TYR A 53 -7.77 1.76 13.03
N ILE A 54 -8.17 1.11 11.94
CA ILE A 54 -9.59 0.99 11.57
C ILE A 54 -10.37 0.17 12.60
N THR A 55 -9.79 -0.93 13.08
CA THR A 55 -10.40 -1.79 14.09
C THR A 55 -10.56 -1.04 15.42
N ALA A 56 -9.61 -0.19 15.80
CA ALA A 56 -9.73 0.63 16.99
C ALA A 56 -10.77 1.76 16.86
N GLN A 57 -11.08 2.23 15.65
CA GLN A 57 -12.13 3.24 15.41
C GLN A 57 -13.54 2.64 15.39
N ASP A 58 -13.69 1.40 14.91
CA ASP A 58 -14.98 0.70 14.87
C ASP A 58 -14.83 -0.79 15.27
N PRO A 59 -14.70 -1.08 16.59
CA PRO A 59 -14.44 -2.44 17.09
C PRO A 59 -15.54 -3.45 16.78
N ASN A 60 -16.75 -2.97 16.47
CA ASN A 60 -17.90 -3.81 16.14
C ASN A 60 -17.92 -4.21 14.66
N ARG A 61 -17.20 -3.48 13.81
CA ARG A 61 -17.13 -3.75 12.39
C ARG A 61 -16.08 -4.81 12.10
N GLN A 62 -16.56 -6.00 11.79
CA GLN A 62 -15.70 -7.11 11.38
C GLN A 62 -15.33 -6.96 9.90
N ILE A 63 -14.10 -6.51 9.66
CA ILE A 63 -13.43 -6.55 8.36
C ILE A 63 -12.22 -7.48 8.50
N GLU A 64 -12.08 -8.42 7.58
CA GLU A 64 -10.88 -9.22 7.43
C GLU A 64 -9.90 -8.48 6.48
N PHE A 65 -8.77 -8.05 7.04
CA PHE A 65 -7.64 -7.55 6.26
C PHE A 65 -6.75 -8.74 5.90
N ILE A 66 -6.55 -8.98 4.61
CA ILE A 66 -5.82 -10.13 4.08
C ILE A 66 -4.54 -9.63 3.43
N ASN A 67 -3.40 -9.89 4.06
CA ASN A 67 -2.11 -9.67 3.44
C ASN A 67 -1.73 -10.88 2.58
N ALA A 68 -1.71 -10.68 1.26
CA ALA A 68 -1.26 -11.68 0.29
C ALA A 68 -0.05 -11.19 -0.50
N GLY A 69 0.79 -10.32 0.10
CA GLY A 69 2.06 -9.91 -0.48
C GLY A 69 3.02 -11.10 -0.62
N LEU A 70 3.86 -11.10 -1.66
CA LEU A 70 4.83 -12.16 -1.91
C LEU A 70 6.22 -11.58 -2.19
N SER A 71 7.21 -11.99 -1.40
CA SER A 71 8.56 -11.44 -1.51
C SER A 71 9.18 -11.58 -2.90
N SER A 72 9.83 -10.49 -3.36
CA SER A 72 10.41 -10.27 -4.69
C SER A 72 9.46 -10.37 -5.89
N GLU A 73 8.16 -10.54 -5.69
CA GLU A 73 7.18 -10.67 -6.77
C GLU A 73 7.15 -9.44 -7.68
N THR A 74 6.91 -9.68 -8.96
CA THR A 74 6.61 -8.66 -9.97
C THR A 74 5.19 -8.85 -10.51
N VAL A 75 4.60 -7.77 -11.01
CA VAL A 75 3.39 -7.83 -11.84
C VAL A 75 3.75 -7.81 -13.33
N SER A 76 4.94 -7.31 -13.67
CA SER A 76 5.49 -7.29 -15.03
C SER A 76 5.91 -8.67 -15.56
N GLY A 77 6.05 -9.66 -14.68
CA GLY A 77 6.59 -10.99 -15.00
C GLY A 77 8.10 -11.00 -15.32
N LEU A 78 8.80 -9.88 -15.06
CA LEU A 78 10.22 -9.75 -15.33
C LEU A 78 11.08 -10.33 -14.20
N SER A 79 12.22 -10.88 -14.58
CA SER A 79 13.28 -11.30 -13.66
C SER A 79 14.63 -10.98 -14.30
N GLU A 80 15.52 -10.34 -13.54
CA GLU A 80 16.93 -10.21 -13.92
C GLU A 80 17.63 -11.57 -13.91
N GLU A 81 18.69 -11.67 -14.71
CA GLU A 81 19.62 -12.78 -14.68
C GLU A 81 20.30 -12.86 -13.32
N GLY A 82 20.44 -14.07 -12.77
CA GLY A 82 21.09 -14.28 -11.47
C GLY A 82 20.28 -13.83 -10.26
N HIS A 83 18.97 -13.54 -10.40
CA HIS A 83 18.11 -13.23 -9.26
C HIS A 83 18.28 -14.26 -8.12
N ALA A 84 18.39 -13.77 -6.88
CA ALA A 84 18.67 -14.59 -5.70
C ALA A 84 19.90 -15.53 -5.86
N GLY A 85 20.97 -15.03 -6.48
CA GLY A 85 22.19 -15.80 -6.74
C GLY A 85 21.98 -16.93 -7.75
N GLY A 86 20.97 -16.81 -8.62
CA GLY A 86 20.57 -17.85 -9.58
C GLY A 86 19.68 -18.94 -8.99
N SER A 87 19.26 -18.83 -7.72
CA SER A 87 18.48 -19.88 -7.05
C SER A 87 17.06 -20.02 -7.61
N PHE A 88 16.44 -18.92 -8.06
CA PHE A 88 15.11 -18.91 -8.68
C PHE A 88 14.86 -17.56 -9.37
N PRO A 89 13.99 -17.48 -10.40
CA PRO A 89 13.55 -16.21 -10.98
C PRO A 89 12.57 -15.49 -10.04
N ARG A 90 12.41 -14.18 -10.21
CA ARG A 90 11.37 -13.42 -9.49
C ARG A 90 10.01 -14.10 -9.63
N PRO A 91 9.24 -14.25 -8.54
CA PRO A 91 7.85 -14.66 -8.63
C PRO A 91 7.05 -13.71 -9.52
N ASP A 92 6.09 -14.25 -10.24
CA ASP A 92 5.19 -13.51 -11.12
C ASP A 92 3.76 -13.63 -10.59
N LEU A 93 3.08 -12.50 -10.38
CA LEU A 93 1.71 -12.48 -9.90
C LEU A 93 0.76 -13.26 -10.83
N HIS A 94 1.02 -13.30 -12.15
CA HIS A 94 0.24 -14.08 -13.12
C HIS A 94 0.14 -15.55 -12.72
N GLU A 95 1.14 -16.08 -12.00
CA GLU A 95 1.18 -17.47 -11.57
C GLU A 95 0.09 -17.82 -10.56
N ARG A 96 -0.32 -16.87 -9.70
CA ARG A 96 -1.14 -17.18 -8.51
C ARG A 96 -2.41 -16.34 -8.34
N LEU A 97 -2.56 -15.23 -9.06
CA LEU A 97 -3.64 -14.28 -8.80
C LEU A 97 -5.03 -14.93 -8.82
N GLU A 98 -5.32 -15.78 -9.81
CA GLU A 98 -6.61 -16.48 -9.91
C GLU A 98 -6.93 -17.26 -8.63
N ARG A 99 -5.96 -18.05 -8.12
CA ARG A 99 -6.12 -18.83 -6.89
C ARG A 99 -6.32 -17.93 -5.68
N VAL A 100 -5.56 -16.84 -5.59
CA VAL A 100 -5.68 -15.85 -4.50
C VAL A 100 -7.08 -15.25 -4.49
N LEU A 101 -7.57 -14.75 -5.63
CA LEU A 101 -8.90 -14.14 -5.73
C LEU A 101 -10.02 -15.15 -5.46
N ALA A 102 -9.93 -16.36 -6.01
CA ALA A 102 -10.93 -17.41 -5.81
C ALA A 102 -11.06 -17.86 -4.34
N LYS A 103 -9.94 -17.89 -3.61
CA LYS A 103 -9.89 -18.32 -2.20
C LYS A 103 -10.27 -17.20 -1.23
N THR A 104 -9.76 -15.99 -1.46
CA THR A 104 -9.98 -14.85 -0.56
C THR A 104 -11.32 -14.16 -0.80
N LYS A 105 -11.80 -14.11 -2.05
CA LYS A 105 -13.07 -13.46 -2.45
C LYS A 105 -13.22 -12.06 -1.84
N PRO A 106 -12.32 -11.11 -2.16
CA PRO A 106 -12.36 -9.78 -1.56
C PRO A 106 -13.44 -8.90 -2.19
N GLU A 107 -13.97 -7.93 -1.44
CA GLU A 107 -14.76 -6.84 -2.04
C GLU A 107 -13.90 -5.61 -2.38
N LEU A 108 -12.73 -5.49 -1.75
CA LEU A 108 -11.78 -4.41 -1.98
C LEU A 108 -10.35 -4.95 -2.04
N VAL A 109 -9.58 -4.48 -3.00
CA VAL A 109 -8.18 -4.84 -3.20
C VAL A 109 -7.31 -3.57 -3.20
N PHE A 110 -6.25 -3.56 -2.41
CA PHE A 110 -5.15 -2.62 -2.54
C PHE A 110 -3.98 -3.32 -3.24
N ALA A 111 -3.47 -2.75 -4.33
CA ALA A 111 -2.37 -3.32 -5.10
C ALA A 111 -1.14 -2.40 -5.08
N CYS A 112 0.02 -2.91 -4.66
CA CYS A 112 1.26 -2.15 -4.54
C CYS A 112 2.41 -2.86 -5.27
N TYR A 113 2.62 -2.50 -6.54
CA TYR A 113 3.67 -3.05 -7.41
C TYR A 113 4.49 -1.93 -8.06
N GLY A 114 5.67 -2.28 -8.58
CA GLY A 114 6.58 -1.36 -9.27
C GLY A 114 8.03 -1.49 -8.79
N MET A 115 8.27 -1.66 -7.48
CA MET A 115 9.63 -1.71 -6.89
C MET A 115 10.52 -2.79 -7.52
N ASN A 116 9.98 -3.97 -7.86
CA ASN A 116 10.75 -5.05 -8.49
C ASN A 116 10.63 -5.06 -10.03
N ASP A 117 9.67 -4.33 -10.58
CA ASP A 117 9.23 -4.46 -11.98
C ASP A 117 10.18 -3.79 -12.98
N GLY A 118 11.03 -2.87 -12.51
CA GLY A 118 12.17 -2.35 -13.27
C GLY A 118 13.42 -3.24 -13.16
N ILE A 119 13.36 -4.33 -12.39
CA ILE A 119 14.44 -5.28 -12.11
C ILE A 119 15.77 -4.59 -11.72
N TYR A 120 15.68 -3.45 -11.04
CA TYR A 120 16.83 -2.72 -10.50
C TYR A 120 17.85 -2.25 -11.57
N LEU A 121 17.39 -2.09 -12.82
CA LEU A 121 18.15 -1.57 -13.95
C LEU A 121 17.71 -0.13 -14.31
N PRO A 122 18.53 0.64 -15.05
CA PRO A 122 18.13 1.95 -15.58
C PRO A 122 16.82 1.91 -16.36
N PHE A 123 16.19 3.07 -16.55
CA PHE A 123 14.94 3.12 -17.30
C PHE A 123 15.06 2.53 -18.71
N ASP A 124 14.03 1.79 -19.10
CA ASP A 124 13.89 1.19 -20.43
C ASP A 124 12.40 1.11 -20.78
N GLU A 125 12.07 1.49 -21.99
CA GLU A 125 10.67 1.56 -22.45
C GLU A 125 10.02 0.17 -22.53
N ASN A 126 10.78 -0.90 -22.81
CA ASN A 126 10.21 -2.25 -22.88
C ASN A 126 9.88 -2.78 -21.48
N ARG A 127 10.76 -2.58 -20.49
CA ARG A 127 10.46 -2.91 -19.09
C ARG A 127 9.27 -2.10 -18.56
N PHE A 128 9.22 -0.82 -18.90
CA PHE A 128 8.08 0.02 -18.55
C PHE A 128 6.79 -0.43 -19.22
N ALA A 129 6.83 -0.86 -20.48
CA ALA A 129 5.68 -1.47 -21.17
C ALA A 129 5.18 -2.71 -20.43
N LYS A 130 6.08 -3.61 -20.01
CA LYS A 130 5.73 -4.80 -19.23
C LYS A 130 5.09 -4.48 -17.88
N PHE A 131 5.60 -3.47 -17.18
CA PHE A 131 4.96 -2.97 -15.96
C PHE A 131 3.54 -2.47 -16.23
N LYS A 132 3.33 -1.66 -17.26
CA LYS A 132 2.00 -1.16 -17.64
C LYS A 132 1.05 -2.30 -18.02
N GLU A 133 1.52 -3.26 -18.82
CA GLU A 133 0.75 -4.45 -19.20
C GLU A 133 0.30 -5.23 -17.95
N GLY A 134 1.22 -5.53 -17.04
CA GLY A 134 0.94 -6.24 -15.80
C GLY A 134 -0.07 -5.52 -14.91
N ILE A 135 0.08 -4.20 -14.71
CA ILE A 135 -0.87 -3.42 -13.91
C ILE A 135 -2.27 -3.40 -14.55
N ASN A 136 -2.36 -3.23 -15.87
CA ASN A 136 -3.64 -3.26 -16.58
C ASN A 136 -4.30 -4.63 -16.47
N TRP A 137 -3.53 -5.71 -16.66
CA TRP A 137 -4.00 -7.07 -16.48
C TRP A 137 -4.51 -7.31 -15.05
N LEU A 138 -3.73 -6.96 -14.03
CA LEU A 138 -4.12 -7.09 -12.62
C LEU A 138 -5.43 -6.34 -12.34
N HIS A 139 -5.54 -5.10 -12.81
CA HIS A 139 -6.76 -4.31 -12.65
C HIS A 139 -7.98 -5.02 -13.24
N GLN A 140 -7.86 -5.52 -14.48
CA GLN A 140 -8.94 -6.22 -15.16
C GLN A 140 -9.32 -7.53 -14.45
N GLU A 141 -8.36 -8.34 -14.04
CA GLU A 141 -8.62 -9.60 -13.33
C GLU A 141 -9.34 -9.37 -12.00
N VAL A 142 -8.97 -8.35 -11.24
CA VAL A 142 -9.66 -8.02 -9.99
C VAL A 142 -11.08 -7.52 -10.27
N VAL A 143 -11.26 -6.57 -11.20
CA VAL A 143 -12.59 -6.02 -11.52
C VAL A 143 -13.56 -7.10 -12.06
N LYS A 144 -13.06 -8.09 -12.81
CA LYS A 144 -13.85 -9.23 -13.31
C LYS A 144 -14.51 -10.05 -12.18
N THR A 145 -13.93 -10.03 -10.97
CA THR A 145 -14.51 -10.70 -9.79
C THR A 145 -15.65 -9.90 -9.14
N GLY A 146 -15.85 -8.63 -9.54
CA GLY A 146 -16.75 -7.68 -8.90
C GLY A 146 -16.13 -6.90 -7.74
N ALA A 147 -14.88 -7.19 -7.38
CA ALA A 147 -14.14 -6.44 -6.38
C ALA A 147 -13.72 -5.06 -6.88
N LYS A 148 -13.67 -4.08 -5.97
CA LYS A 148 -13.01 -2.80 -6.23
C LYS A 148 -11.50 -2.94 -6.10
N ILE A 149 -10.75 -2.21 -6.92
CA ILE A 149 -9.29 -2.14 -6.82
C ILE A 149 -8.82 -0.71 -6.68
N ILE A 150 -7.89 -0.49 -5.74
CA ILE A 150 -7.19 0.76 -5.52
C ILE A 150 -5.69 0.48 -5.68
N HIS A 151 -5.05 1.16 -6.63
CA HIS A 151 -3.60 1.02 -6.82
C HIS A 151 -2.85 1.96 -5.87
N LEU A 152 -1.80 1.47 -5.22
CA LEU A 152 -0.79 2.29 -4.58
C LEU A 152 0.34 2.50 -5.59
N THR A 153 0.85 3.72 -5.72
CA THR A 153 2.11 3.96 -6.45
C THR A 153 3.23 3.11 -5.83
N PRO A 154 4.30 2.74 -6.55
CA PRO A 154 5.46 2.11 -5.90
C PRO A 154 6.03 3.01 -4.79
N PRO A 155 6.51 2.45 -3.67
CA PRO A 155 7.22 3.24 -2.66
C PRO A 155 8.52 3.83 -3.23
N ASP A 156 9.06 4.84 -2.57
CA ASP A 156 10.33 5.47 -2.96
C ASP A 156 11.50 4.47 -2.90
N TYR A 157 12.43 4.56 -3.84
CA TYR A 157 13.71 3.85 -3.80
C TYR A 157 14.80 4.84 -3.46
N ASP A 158 15.57 4.53 -2.42
CA ASP A 158 16.60 5.40 -1.92
C ASP A 158 17.98 5.00 -2.47
N GLU A 159 18.38 5.66 -3.55
CA GLU A 159 19.68 5.45 -4.22
C GLU A 159 20.90 5.70 -3.33
N GLN A 160 20.78 6.45 -2.22
CA GLN A 160 21.93 6.65 -1.30
C GLN A 160 22.22 5.42 -0.43
N LYS A 161 21.23 4.53 -0.24
CA LYS A 161 21.35 3.29 0.53
C LYS A 161 21.30 2.05 -0.35
N GLY A 162 20.53 2.12 -1.42
CA GLY A 162 20.44 1.10 -2.44
C GLY A 162 21.69 1.04 -3.34
N LYS A 163 21.77 -0.02 -4.15
CA LYS A 163 22.92 -0.29 -5.04
C LYS A 163 22.66 0.08 -6.51
N SER A 164 21.44 0.46 -6.86
CA SER A 164 20.99 0.61 -8.24
C SER A 164 20.84 2.07 -8.62
N LEU A 165 21.91 2.64 -9.18
CA LEU A 165 21.96 4.03 -9.62
C LEU A 165 20.92 4.30 -10.73
N GLY A 166 20.23 5.42 -10.63
CA GLY A 166 19.16 5.84 -11.56
C GLY A 166 17.81 5.13 -11.37
N TYR A 167 17.68 4.22 -10.39
CA TYR A 167 16.44 3.49 -10.15
C TYR A 167 15.34 4.33 -9.48
N THR A 168 15.66 5.37 -8.72
CA THR A 168 14.68 6.35 -8.23
C THR A 168 13.90 6.95 -9.41
N ALA A 169 14.60 7.34 -10.49
CA ALA A 169 13.96 7.90 -11.68
C ALA A 169 13.06 6.89 -12.45
N VAL A 170 13.33 5.58 -12.32
CA VAL A 170 12.44 4.53 -12.84
C VAL A 170 11.14 4.52 -12.05
N LEU A 171 11.22 4.54 -10.71
CA LEU A 171 10.04 4.53 -9.87
C LEU A 171 9.24 5.83 -9.94
N ASP A 172 9.89 7.00 -10.12
CA ASP A 172 9.21 8.27 -10.41
C ASP A 172 8.31 8.11 -11.65
N LYS A 173 8.86 7.55 -12.75
CA LYS A 173 8.10 7.33 -14.01
C LYS A 173 6.93 6.36 -13.82
N TYR A 174 7.13 5.31 -13.03
CA TYR A 174 6.10 4.30 -12.77
C TYR A 174 4.98 4.90 -11.91
N ALA A 175 5.33 5.67 -10.88
CA ALA A 175 4.39 6.40 -10.03
C ALA A 175 3.60 7.43 -10.85
N ASP A 176 4.27 8.25 -11.67
CA ASP A 176 3.62 9.25 -12.52
C ASP A 176 2.60 8.64 -13.49
N TRP A 177 2.92 7.48 -14.05
CA TRP A 177 2.01 6.80 -14.95
C TRP A 177 0.79 6.23 -14.23
N LEU A 178 0.97 5.64 -13.04
CA LEU A 178 -0.14 5.21 -12.20
C LEU A 178 -1.03 6.39 -11.80
N LEU A 179 -0.45 7.51 -11.37
CA LEU A 179 -1.21 8.71 -10.97
C LEU A 179 -2.03 9.29 -12.13
N ARG A 180 -1.50 9.24 -13.36
CA ARG A 180 -2.25 9.62 -14.57
C ARG A 180 -3.51 8.78 -14.80
N GLN A 181 -3.57 7.54 -14.31
CA GLN A 181 -4.76 6.68 -14.46
C GLN A 181 -6.00 7.25 -13.76
N ARG A 182 -5.83 8.12 -12.75
CA ARG A 182 -6.95 8.85 -12.13
C ARG A 182 -7.73 9.68 -13.15
N SER A 183 -7.04 10.33 -14.08
CA SER A 183 -7.69 11.18 -15.10
C SER A 183 -8.01 10.42 -16.37
N THR A 184 -7.11 9.54 -16.84
CA THR A 184 -7.24 8.84 -18.13
C THR A 184 -8.20 7.66 -18.07
N SER A 185 -8.13 6.87 -16.99
CA SER A 185 -8.86 5.60 -16.85
C SER A 185 -9.88 5.63 -15.72
N LYS A 186 -9.96 6.75 -14.99
CA LYS A 186 -10.82 6.95 -13.80
C LYS A 186 -10.56 5.94 -12.69
N TRP A 187 -9.33 5.44 -12.61
CA TRP A 187 -8.95 4.51 -11.56
C TRP A 187 -8.75 5.22 -10.22
N GLU A 188 -9.05 4.51 -9.14
CA GLU A 188 -8.65 4.89 -7.80
C GLU A 188 -7.15 4.57 -7.62
N VAL A 189 -6.35 5.60 -7.34
CA VAL A 189 -4.91 5.46 -7.12
C VAL A 189 -4.52 6.29 -5.91
N ILE A 190 -3.74 5.76 -4.99
CA ILE A 190 -3.21 6.46 -3.82
C ILE A 190 -1.72 6.67 -4.03
N ASP A 191 -1.28 7.92 -3.84
CA ASP A 191 0.14 8.26 -3.93
C ASP A 191 0.81 7.98 -2.59
N ILE A 192 1.71 7.01 -2.57
CA ILE A 192 2.63 6.77 -1.45
C ILE A 192 4.07 7.17 -1.81
N HIS A 193 4.37 7.31 -3.10
CA HIS A 193 5.72 7.52 -3.63
C HIS A 193 6.27 8.89 -3.22
N TYR A 194 5.61 9.95 -3.65
CA TYR A 194 6.08 11.31 -3.42
C TYR A 194 5.97 11.76 -1.95
N PRO A 195 4.96 11.32 -1.16
CA PRO A 195 4.98 11.53 0.28
C PRO A 195 6.20 10.93 0.99
N MET A 196 6.63 9.72 0.60
CA MET A 196 7.85 9.11 1.14
C MET A 196 9.09 9.89 0.72
N GLN A 197 9.22 10.19 -0.57
CA GLN A 197 10.35 10.93 -1.12
C GLN A 197 10.48 12.33 -0.49
N LYS A 198 9.36 13.03 -0.31
CA LYS A 198 9.31 14.34 0.37
C LYS A 198 9.79 14.23 1.82
N TYR A 199 9.33 13.22 2.56
CA TYR A 199 9.73 13.00 3.94
C TYR A 199 11.23 12.73 4.06
N LEU A 200 11.76 11.83 3.23
CA LEU A 200 13.18 11.46 3.17
C LEU A 200 14.05 12.70 2.89
N ARG A 201 13.73 13.47 1.85
CA ARG A 201 14.47 14.68 1.48
C ARG A 201 14.45 15.74 2.59
N ALA A 202 13.32 15.94 3.25
CA ALA A 202 13.20 16.91 4.33
C ALA A 202 14.10 16.56 5.53
N HIS A 203 14.14 15.27 5.93
CA HIS A 203 15.01 14.83 7.04
C HIS A 203 16.49 14.94 6.66
N ARG A 204 16.87 14.52 5.46
CA ARG A 204 18.25 14.66 4.98
C ARG A 204 18.72 16.11 4.91
N ALA A 205 17.84 17.03 4.54
CA ALA A 205 18.17 18.45 4.55
C ALA A 205 18.50 18.94 5.96
N VAL A 206 17.80 18.44 6.99
CA VAL A 206 18.11 18.74 8.40
C VAL A 206 19.43 18.07 8.80
N ASP A 207 19.61 16.78 8.53
CA ASP A 207 20.84 16.06 8.89
C ASP A 207 22.09 16.72 8.29
N ALA A 208 21.99 17.21 7.05
CA ALA A 208 23.07 17.93 6.37
C ALA A 208 23.48 19.22 7.11
N THR A 209 22.56 19.89 7.83
CA THR A 209 22.92 21.06 8.65
C THR A 209 23.78 20.72 9.86
N PHE A 210 23.76 19.45 10.28
CA PHE A 210 24.53 18.93 11.41
C PHE A 210 25.69 18.02 10.97
N GLY A 211 25.89 17.82 9.66
CA GLY A 211 26.91 16.91 9.13
C GLY A 211 26.70 15.45 9.51
N LEU A 212 25.45 15.05 9.75
CA LEU A 212 25.10 13.68 10.13
C LEU A 212 24.96 12.78 8.89
N ASP A 213 25.15 11.47 9.10
CA ASP A 213 24.76 10.47 8.11
C ASP A 213 23.28 10.65 7.76
N GLY A 214 22.99 10.76 6.47
CA GLY A 214 21.63 11.09 6.01
C GLY A 214 20.61 10.03 6.43
N PHE A 215 19.49 10.50 6.97
CA PHE A 215 18.30 9.70 7.28
C PHE A 215 17.94 8.77 6.12
N ALA A 216 17.43 7.59 6.47
CA ALA A 216 16.93 6.63 5.50
C ALA A 216 15.62 6.03 6.00
N LEU A 217 14.67 5.89 5.09
CA LEU A 217 13.43 5.18 5.39
C LEU A 217 13.68 3.67 5.51
N GLY A 218 14.69 3.13 4.84
CA GLY A 218 15.13 1.74 4.91
C GLY A 218 16.64 1.65 4.67
N GLN A 219 17.33 0.74 5.38
CA GLN A 219 18.79 0.67 5.34
C GLN A 219 19.35 0.08 4.04
N ASP A 220 18.54 -0.65 3.28
CA ASP A 220 18.91 -1.21 1.97
C ASP A 220 18.36 -0.39 0.80
N GLY A 221 17.71 0.74 1.10
CA GLY A 221 17.05 1.62 0.13
C GLY A 221 15.79 1.06 -0.53
N ILE A 222 15.33 -0.12 -0.12
CA ILE A 222 14.17 -0.83 -0.72
C ILE A 222 13.07 -1.03 0.32
N HIS A 223 13.40 -1.60 1.48
CA HIS A 223 12.42 -2.03 2.47
C HIS A 223 12.29 -0.96 3.56
N PRO A 224 11.17 -0.20 3.58
CA PRO A 224 10.97 0.80 4.61
C PRO A 224 10.89 0.16 6.00
N SER A 225 11.42 0.88 6.99
CA SER A 225 11.20 0.65 8.42
C SER A 225 9.81 1.17 8.83
N GLU A 226 9.52 1.13 10.13
CA GLU A 226 8.25 1.60 10.72
C GLU A 226 7.83 3.00 10.24
N THR A 227 8.78 3.94 10.13
CA THR A 227 8.46 5.30 9.65
C THR A 227 7.96 5.31 8.20
N GLY A 228 8.63 4.55 7.31
CA GLY A 228 8.21 4.48 5.92
C GLY A 228 6.88 3.74 5.75
N HIS A 229 6.67 2.66 6.49
CA HIS A 229 5.40 1.95 6.53
C HIS A 229 4.26 2.82 7.07
N TRP A 230 4.51 3.63 8.10
CA TRP A 230 3.52 4.58 8.60
C TRP A 230 3.15 5.62 7.54
N ILE A 231 4.11 6.15 6.77
CA ILE A 231 3.80 7.07 5.67
C ILE A 231 2.84 6.42 4.67
N MET A 232 3.08 5.15 4.29
CA MET A 232 2.20 4.39 3.40
C MET A 232 0.79 4.23 4.01
N ALA A 233 0.72 3.74 5.25
CA ALA A 233 -0.54 3.54 5.97
C ALA A 233 -1.34 4.84 6.08
N ARG A 234 -0.66 5.94 6.43
CA ARG A 234 -1.28 7.26 6.54
C ARG A 234 -1.92 7.73 5.24
N GLN A 235 -1.28 7.53 4.08
CA GLN A 235 -1.90 7.92 2.80
C GLN A 235 -3.16 7.11 2.53
N VAL A 236 -3.16 5.82 2.85
CA VAL A 236 -4.35 4.95 2.72
C VAL A 236 -5.46 5.39 3.67
N LEU A 237 -5.14 5.65 4.94
CA LEU A 237 -6.12 6.08 5.94
C LEU A 237 -6.73 7.45 5.59
N VAL A 238 -5.92 8.41 5.14
CA VAL A 238 -6.41 9.73 4.68
C VAL A 238 -7.34 9.56 3.48
N TYR A 239 -6.98 8.71 2.50
CA TYR A 239 -7.83 8.41 1.36
C TYR A 239 -9.19 7.84 1.79
N LEU A 240 -9.17 6.92 2.77
CA LEU A 240 -10.36 6.31 3.34
C LEU A 240 -11.19 7.25 4.25
N GLY A 241 -10.74 8.49 4.41
CA GLY A 241 -11.47 9.55 5.10
C GLY A 241 -11.08 9.83 6.53
N TYR A 242 -10.05 9.16 7.05
CA TYR A 242 -9.50 9.37 8.39
C TYR A 242 -8.50 10.54 8.36
N LYS A 243 -9.02 11.76 8.10
CA LYS A 243 -8.21 12.96 7.88
C LYS A 243 -7.40 13.37 9.12
N GLU A 244 -7.83 12.97 10.30
CA GLU A 244 -7.16 13.18 11.58
C GLU A 244 -5.75 12.58 11.64
N VAL A 245 -5.47 11.53 10.86
CA VAL A 245 -4.14 10.89 10.84
C VAL A 245 -3.13 11.65 9.96
N ALA A 246 -3.57 12.64 9.16
CA ALA A 246 -2.75 13.27 8.13
C ALA A 246 -1.45 13.91 8.65
N ASN A 247 -1.47 14.39 9.90
CA ASN A 247 -0.32 15.01 10.56
C ASN A 247 0.24 14.18 11.72
N SER A 248 -0.20 12.92 11.88
CA SER A 248 0.31 12.08 12.96
C SER A 248 1.69 11.50 12.64
N PRO A 249 2.59 11.41 13.63
CA PRO A 249 3.96 10.92 13.42
C PRO A 249 4.07 9.38 13.41
N GLY A 250 3.04 8.65 13.82
CA GLY A 250 3.08 7.18 13.87
C GLY A 250 1.72 6.56 14.21
N ILE A 251 1.64 5.23 14.18
CA ILE A 251 0.42 4.50 14.56
C ILE A 251 0.09 4.63 16.07
N LEU A 252 1.07 4.53 16.97
CA LEU A 252 0.82 4.54 18.42
C LEU A 252 0.13 5.83 18.92
N PRO A 253 0.53 7.04 18.50
CA PRO A 253 -0.20 8.26 18.83
C PRO A 253 -1.68 8.27 18.40
N ASN A 254 -2.01 7.53 17.35
CA ASN A 254 -3.39 7.40 16.85
C ASN A 254 -4.22 6.33 17.58
N LEU A 255 -3.59 5.56 18.47
CA LEU A 255 -4.22 4.52 19.29
C LEU A 255 -4.29 4.91 20.77
N LYS A 256 -4.14 6.20 21.10
CA LYS A 256 -4.13 6.69 22.50
C LYS A 256 -5.38 6.36 23.32
N HIS A 257 -6.49 6.01 22.67
CA HIS A 257 -7.73 5.58 23.34
C HIS A 257 -7.73 4.08 23.69
N VAL A 258 -6.77 3.32 23.19
CA VAL A 258 -6.52 1.92 23.53
C VAL A 258 -5.59 1.89 24.76
N PRO A 259 -6.02 1.28 25.90
CA PRO A 259 -5.26 1.30 27.15
C PRO A 259 -3.80 0.83 27.02
N ASP A 260 -3.56 -0.27 26.29
CA ASP A 260 -2.23 -0.74 25.94
C ASP A 260 -2.11 -0.84 24.42
N ALA A 261 -1.88 0.32 23.77
CA ALA A 261 -1.75 0.43 22.33
C ALA A 261 -0.60 -0.43 21.76
N SER A 262 0.49 -0.61 22.53
CA SER A 262 1.65 -1.39 22.10
C SER A 262 1.33 -2.88 22.07
N GLN A 263 0.74 -3.42 23.14
CA GLN A 263 0.31 -4.82 23.18
C GLN A 263 -0.81 -5.08 22.16
N TYR A 264 -1.73 -4.14 21.99
CA TYR A 264 -2.76 -4.21 20.95
C TYR A 264 -2.17 -4.35 19.54
N LEU A 265 -1.23 -3.46 19.17
CA LEU A 265 -0.59 -3.49 17.85
C LEU A 265 0.23 -4.76 17.64
N LYS A 266 0.87 -5.27 18.70
CA LYS A 266 1.58 -6.55 18.68
C LYS A 266 0.62 -7.71 18.35
N LEU A 267 -0.53 -7.79 19.01
CA LEU A 267 -1.53 -8.83 18.74
C LEU A 267 -2.09 -8.75 17.31
N VAL A 268 -2.36 -7.55 16.80
CA VAL A 268 -2.75 -7.34 15.39
C VAL A 268 -1.67 -7.86 14.44
N THR A 269 -0.41 -7.54 14.72
CA THR A 269 0.75 -7.98 13.92
C THR A 269 0.92 -9.51 13.95
N GLU A 270 0.79 -10.14 15.11
CA GLU A 270 0.85 -11.60 15.26
C GLU A 270 -0.25 -12.28 14.44
N ARG A 271 -1.48 -11.76 14.52
CA ARG A 271 -2.63 -12.26 13.76
C ARG A 271 -2.42 -12.11 12.25
N GLN A 272 -1.91 -10.97 11.80
CA GLN A 272 -1.60 -10.70 10.40
C GLN A 272 -0.52 -11.64 9.86
N ASN A 273 0.58 -11.85 10.59
CA ASN A 273 1.65 -12.76 10.18
C ASN A 273 1.15 -14.20 10.06
N LEU A 274 0.40 -14.67 11.07
CA LEU A 274 -0.22 -16.00 11.07
C LEU A 274 -1.10 -16.21 9.83
N MET A 275 -2.00 -15.26 9.56
CA MET A 275 -2.95 -15.38 8.46
C MET A 275 -2.29 -15.18 7.09
N ARG A 276 -1.31 -14.29 6.97
CA ARG A 276 -0.51 -14.11 5.74
C ARG A 276 0.10 -15.44 5.32
N ASP A 277 0.81 -16.11 6.23
CA ASP A 277 1.53 -17.35 5.89
C ASP A 277 0.54 -18.48 5.56
N ALA A 278 -0.59 -18.56 6.26
CA ALA A 278 -1.66 -19.50 5.96
C ALA A 278 -2.30 -19.26 4.59
N TRP A 279 -2.60 -17.99 4.23
CA TRP A 279 -3.15 -17.65 2.92
C TRP A 279 -2.16 -17.92 1.79
N LEU A 280 -0.89 -17.62 2.00
CA LEU A 280 0.19 -17.92 1.06
C LEU A 280 0.28 -19.44 0.83
N THR A 281 0.21 -20.24 1.89
CA THR A 281 0.22 -21.71 1.80
C THR A 281 -1.01 -22.25 1.07
N GLU A 282 -2.20 -21.78 1.45
CA GLU A 282 -3.48 -22.18 0.83
C GLU A 282 -3.53 -21.86 -0.67
N THR A 283 -2.96 -20.71 -1.06
CA THR A 283 -2.93 -20.25 -2.46
C THR A 283 -1.76 -20.82 -3.25
N LYS A 284 -0.89 -21.61 -2.60
CA LYS A 284 0.19 -22.38 -3.21
C LYS A 284 1.14 -21.50 -4.02
N HIS A 285 1.69 -20.45 -3.42
CA HIS A 285 2.78 -19.70 -4.07
C HIS A 285 3.98 -20.62 -4.31
N LYS A 286 4.77 -20.30 -5.34
CA LYS A 286 5.98 -21.06 -5.69
C LYS A 286 7.28 -20.47 -5.15
N ARG A 287 7.23 -19.34 -4.44
CA ARG A 287 8.44 -18.70 -3.90
C ARG A 287 9.10 -19.56 -2.81
N PRO A 288 10.33 -20.08 -3.01
CA PRO A 288 11.06 -20.79 -1.97
C PRO A 288 11.50 -19.87 -0.82
N GLY A 289 11.75 -20.49 0.34
CA GLY A 289 12.35 -19.84 1.51
C GLY A 289 11.41 -18.97 2.34
N LEU A 290 10.11 -18.96 2.05
CA LEU A 290 9.11 -18.33 2.90
C LEU A 290 8.61 -19.30 3.99
N PRO A 291 8.17 -18.80 5.15
CA PRO A 291 7.55 -19.62 6.18
C PRO A 291 6.35 -20.39 5.63
N LEU A 292 6.24 -21.67 6.00
CA LEU A 292 5.04 -22.44 5.74
C LEU A 292 3.97 -22.06 6.78
N GLY A 293 2.80 -21.66 6.30
CA GLY A 293 1.65 -21.40 7.13
C GLY A 293 0.97 -22.67 7.61
N LEU A 294 0.22 -22.55 8.70
CA LEU A 294 -0.67 -23.61 9.15
C LEU A 294 -1.76 -23.89 8.10
N PRO A 295 -2.36 -25.09 8.09
CA PRO A 295 -3.61 -25.33 7.35
C PRO A 295 -4.63 -24.23 7.65
N LEU A 296 -5.34 -23.74 6.63
CA LEU A 296 -6.15 -22.53 6.75
C LEU A 296 -7.18 -22.60 7.89
N ASN A 297 -7.81 -23.76 8.10
CA ASN A 297 -8.77 -23.96 9.18
C ASN A 297 -8.12 -23.83 10.58
N GLU A 298 -6.91 -24.35 10.77
CA GLU A 298 -6.17 -24.21 12.03
C GLU A 298 -5.73 -22.77 12.25
N ALA A 299 -5.24 -22.10 11.21
CA ALA A 299 -4.87 -20.69 11.26
C ALA A 299 -6.07 -19.81 11.61
N GLN A 300 -7.25 -20.09 11.04
CA GLN A 300 -8.49 -19.38 11.34
C GLN A 300 -8.88 -19.51 12.82
N ASN A 301 -8.82 -20.72 13.40
CA ASN A 301 -9.11 -20.91 14.81
C ASN A 301 -8.17 -20.09 15.71
N LYS A 302 -6.86 -20.12 15.44
CA LYS A 302 -5.87 -19.32 16.18
C LYS A 302 -6.04 -17.81 15.95
N SER A 303 -6.42 -17.40 14.74
CA SER A 303 -6.74 -16.00 14.44
C SER A 303 -7.95 -15.51 15.24
N GLU A 304 -8.96 -16.36 15.48
CA GLU A 304 -10.11 -16.02 16.31
C GLU A 304 -9.74 -15.87 17.79
N GLU A 305 -8.83 -16.70 18.32
CA GLU A 305 -8.28 -16.53 19.67
C GLU A 305 -7.55 -15.19 19.81
N LEU A 306 -6.69 -14.85 18.86
CA LEU A 306 -6.00 -13.55 18.82
C LEU A 306 -7.01 -12.39 18.68
N ARG A 307 -8.06 -12.55 17.87
CA ARG A 307 -9.13 -11.55 17.73
C ARG A 307 -9.83 -11.28 19.06
N GLN A 308 -10.09 -12.29 19.88
CA GLN A 308 -10.68 -12.11 21.21
C GLN A 308 -9.75 -11.33 22.15
N GLN A 309 -8.43 -11.59 22.09
CA GLN A 309 -7.44 -10.83 22.84
C GLN A 309 -7.37 -9.36 22.39
N ILE A 310 -7.40 -9.11 21.07
CA ILE A 310 -7.47 -7.78 20.47
C ILE A 310 -8.73 -7.04 20.96
N GLN A 311 -9.90 -7.69 20.96
CA GLN A 311 -11.14 -7.10 21.45
C GLN A 311 -11.08 -6.78 22.95
N THR A 312 -10.44 -7.65 23.75
CA THR A 312 -10.23 -7.40 25.18
C THR A 312 -9.43 -6.13 25.41
N GLN A 313 -8.36 -5.91 24.63
CA GLN A 313 -7.56 -4.67 24.70
C GLN A 313 -8.40 -3.43 24.38
N LEU A 314 -9.37 -3.52 23.48
CA LEU A 314 -10.25 -2.39 23.13
C LEU A 314 -11.32 -2.09 24.20
N GLN A 315 -11.74 -3.09 24.99
CA GLN A 315 -12.83 -2.97 25.97
C GLN A 315 -12.39 -2.54 27.37
N GLN A 316 -11.10 -2.63 27.70
CA GLN A 316 -10.57 -2.31 29.04
C GLN A 316 -10.77 -0.85 29.50
N LYS A 317 -11.39 0.01 28.68
CA LYS A 317 -11.77 1.39 29.02
C LYS A 317 -13.08 1.49 29.84
N ASN A 318 -13.87 0.43 29.94
CA ASN A 318 -15.18 0.45 30.60
C ASN A 318 -15.17 -0.07 32.05
N ARG A 319 -14.01 -0.09 32.72
CA ARG A 319 -13.90 -0.40 34.15
C ARG A 319 -13.11 0.69 34.87
#